data_AF-A0A3G7I6Y5-F1
#
_entry.id   AF-A0A3G7I6Y5-F1
#
_cell.length_a   1.000
_cell.length_b   1.000
_cell.length_c   1.000
_cell.angle_alpha   90.00
_cell.angle_beta   90.00
_cell.angle_gamma   90.00
#
_symmetry.space_group_name_H-M   'P 1'
#
loop_
_entity.id
_entity.type
_entity.pdbx_description
1 polymer ?
#
loop_
_entity_poly.entity_id
_entity_poly.type
_entity_poly.pdbx_seq_one_letter_code
_entity_poly.pdbx_strand_id
1 'polypeptide(L)'
;METIVEVDGVPYTFVTENGTTALRLDNKTTASNDTNPADLHLPDIWLVTRSNGMPLFAVRPDVCDKPFRILSADKLYAEKIQWFEPLADFYRERLWVNPKSSVEGSEVYDAYKQHTWQTIIDFAIVDRPSFVYYRNLPGDWKKQSEGGAKFLLCLVEGDPYWTDGLGQIPFAVDTFRKYWEETREVDAAILKTGQTGLDWADGTLGGSDNGSENVYDNFIIIRACLWASENFELVLEKRPMSAQRFGPSGATVASTVFKPSSATRLKTLIDSGTLAKYKTWKP
;
A
#
# COMPACT_ATOMS: atom_id res chain seq x y z
N MET A 1 -20.97 -20.11 -8.47
CA MET A 1 -21.28 -18.66 -8.48
C MET A 1 -20.65 -18.05 -9.71
N GLU A 2 -21.36 -17.20 -10.44
CA GLU A 2 -20.79 -16.49 -11.60
C GLU A 2 -20.31 -15.10 -11.20
N THR A 3 -19.16 -14.68 -11.74
CA THR A 3 -18.61 -13.33 -11.61
C THR A 3 -18.24 -12.82 -12.99
N ILE A 4 -18.76 -11.66 -13.35
CA ILE A 4 -18.41 -10.99 -14.61
C ILE A 4 -17.28 -10.00 -14.31
N VAL A 5 -16.19 -10.13 -15.06
CA VAL A 5 -15.02 -9.25 -14.99
C VAL A 5 -14.86 -8.58 -16.35
N GLU A 6 -14.92 -7.26 -16.37
CA GLU A 6 -14.72 -6.47 -17.58
C GLU A 6 -13.23 -6.18 -17.76
N VAL A 7 -12.70 -6.54 -18.94
CA VAL A 7 -11.30 -6.27 -19.33
C VAL A 7 -11.34 -5.55 -20.67
N ASP A 8 -10.82 -4.33 -20.72
CA ASP A 8 -10.78 -3.51 -21.94
C ASP A 8 -12.15 -3.37 -22.64
N GLY A 9 -13.22 -3.26 -21.84
CA GLY A 9 -14.61 -3.16 -22.31
C GLY A 9 -15.25 -4.49 -22.72
N VAL A 10 -14.55 -5.61 -22.58
CA VAL A 10 -15.05 -6.96 -22.89
C VAL A 10 -15.40 -7.70 -21.60
N PRO A 11 -16.66 -8.13 -21.42
CA PRO A 11 -17.06 -8.89 -20.24
C PRO A 11 -16.66 -10.37 -20.36
N TYR A 12 -15.91 -10.86 -19.38
CA TYR A 12 -15.55 -12.27 -19.23
C TYR A 12 -16.28 -12.87 -18.04
N THR A 13 -16.86 -14.07 -18.22
CA THR A 13 -17.51 -14.74 -17.09
C THR A 13 -16.58 -15.77 -16.45
N PHE A 14 -16.40 -15.62 -15.14
CA PHE A 14 -15.73 -16.59 -14.30
C PHE A 14 -16.74 -17.36 -13.46
N VAL A 15 -16.54 -18.67 -13.34
CA VAL A 15 -17.41 -19.57 -12.58
C VAL A 15 -16.62 -20.13 -11.41
N THR A 16 -17.11 -19.90 -10.19
CA THR A 16 -16.56 -20.42 -8.95
C THR A 16 -17.42 -21.59 -8.46
N GLU A 17 -16.84 -22.78 -8.41
CA GLU A 17 -17.47 -24.01 -7.92
C GLU A 17 -16.48 -24.81 -7.07
N ASN A 18 -16.95 -25.35 -5.93
CA ASN A 18 -16.14 -26.19 -5.03
C ASN A 18 -14.77 -25.57 -4.66
N GLY A 19 -14.75 -24.26 -4.40
CA GLY A 19 -13.54 -23.56 -3.99
C GLY A 19 -12.58 -23.19 -5.13
N THR A 20 -12.94 -23.47 -6.38
CA THR A 20 -12.09 -23.22 -7.56
C THR A 20 -12.80 -22.31 -8.54
N THR A 21 -12.07 -21.37 -9.12
CA THR A 21 -12.58 -20.46 -10.17
C THR A 21 -11.94 -20.77 -11.50
N ALA A 22 -12.76 -20.83 -12.55
CA ALA A 22 -12.34 -21.01 -13.93
C ALA A 22 -13.00 -19.97 -14.84
N LEU A 23 -12.34 -19.64 -15.95
CA LEU A 23 -12.94 -18.85 -17.02
C LEU A 23 -13.93 -19.72 -17.80
N ARG A 24 -15.17 -19.24 -17.96
CA ARG A 24 -16.13 -19.83 -18.88
C ARG A 24 -15.85 -19.29 -20.29
N LEU A 25 -15.47 -20.19 -21.18
CA LEU A 25 -15.36 -19.91 -22.61
C LEU A 25 -16.63 -20.42 -23.29
N ASP A 26 -17.48 -19.50 -23.72
CA ASP A 26 -18.66 -19.84 -24.50
C ASP A 26 -18.22 -20.15 -25.94
N ASN A 27 -18.51 -21.36 -26.42
CA ASN A 27 -18.24 -21.75 -27.80
C ASN A 27 -19.51 -22.32 -28.45
N LYS A 28 -19.62 -22.16 -29.76
CA LYS A 28 -20.71 -22.77 -30.55
C LYS A 28 -20.26 -24.14 -31.03
N THR A 29 -21.13 -25.13 -30.91
CA THR A 29 -20.92 -26.43 -31.56
C THR A 29 -20.89 -26.25 -33.07
N THR A 30 -19.83 -26.73 -33.72
CA THR A 30 -19.70 -26.73 -35.18
C THR A 30 -20.20 -28.05 -35.78
N ALA A 31 -20.40 -28.08 -37.10
CA ALA A 31 -20.76 -29.32 -37.80
C ALA A 31 -19.63 -30.35 -37.70
N SER A 32 -19.94 -31.64 -37.73
CA SER A 32 -18.95 -32.72 -37.53
C SER A 32 -17.84 -32.78 -38.59
N ASN A 33 -18.03 -32.12 -39.73
CA ASN A 33 -17.05 -31.99 -40.82
C ASN A 33 -16.23 -30.70 -40.77
N ASP A 34 -16.49 -29.82 -39.79
CA ASP A 34 -15.70 -28.61 -39.59
C ASP A 34 -14.38 -28.96 -38.87
N THR A 35 -13.29 -28.89 -39.61
CA THR A 35 -11.93 -29.15 -39.11
C THR A 35 -11.17 -27.88 -38.75
N ASN A 36 -11.78 -26.70 -38.91
CA ASN A 36 -11.13 -25.45 -38.56
C ASN A 36 -11.30 -25.21 -37.05
N PRO A 37 -10.23 -25.24 -36.25
CA PRO A 37 -10.34 -24.92 -34.84
C PRO A 37 -10.80 -23.48 -34.67
N ALA A 38 -11.83 -23.28 -33.85
CA ALA A 38 -12.22 -21.95 -33.42
C ALA A 38 -11.09 -21.35 -32.58
N ASP A 39 -10.70 -20.12 -32.89
CA ASP A 39 -9.73 -19.38 -32.08
C ASP A 39 -10.42 -18.91 -30.79
N LEU A 40 -9.98 -19.47 -29.66
CA LEU A 40 -10.48 -19.11 -28.34
C LEU A 40 -9.51 -18.11 -27.72
N HIS A 41 -9.86 -16.83 -27.82
CA HIS A 41 -9.06 -15.77 -27.22
C HIS A 41 -9.23 -15.75 -25.70
N LEU A 42 -8.10 -15.89 -25.01
CA LEU A 42 -8.02 -15.67 -23.57
C LEU A 42 -7.79 -14.18 -23.29
N PRO A 43 -8.37 -13.63 -22.22
CA PRO A 43 -8.05 -12.27 -21.78
C PRO A 43 -6.62 -12.18 -21.22
N ASP A 44 -5.98 -11.04 -21.45
CA ASP A 44 -4.72 -10.65 -20.81
C ASP A 44 -5.01 -10.16 -19.39
N ILE A 45 -5.24 -11.10 -18.47
CA ILE A 45 -5.67 -10.82 -17.10
C ILE A 45 -5.11 -11.83 -16.11
N TRP A 46 -4.69 -11.33 -14.96
CA TRP A 46 -4.49 -12.13 -13.76
C TRP A 46 -5.64 -11.89 -12.79
N LEU A 47 -6.53 -12.89 -12.68
CA LEU A 47 -7.62 -12.85 -11.71
C LEU A 47 -7.11 -13.28 -10.33
N VAL A 48 -7.26 -12.38 -9.37
CA VAL A 48 -6.84 -12.60 -7.99
C VAL A 48 -8.05 -13.05 -7.18
N THR A 49 -7.86 -14.12 -6.43
CA THR A 49 -8.92 -14.81 -5.70
C THR A 49 -8.58 -14.94 -4.22
N ARG A 50 -9.57 -15.23 -3.39
CA ARG A 50 -9.36 -15.73 -2.03
C ARG A 50 -8.97 -17.22 -2.11
N SER A 51 -8.53 -17.80 -0.98
CA SER A 51 -8.19 -19.23 -0.90
C SER A 51 -9.37 -20.16 -1.21
N ASN A 52 -10.60 -19.68 -1.10
CA ASN A 52 -11.82 -20.40 -1.49
C ASN A 52 -12.25 -20.14 -2.96
N GLY A 53 -11.36 -19.56 -3.78
CA GLY A 53 -11.59 -19.29 -5.19
C GLY A 53 -12.38 -18.02 -5.48
N MET A 54 -13.02 -17.38 -4.49
CA MET A 54 -13.83 -16.18 -4.74
C MET A 54 -13.02 -15.05 -5.39
N PRO A 55 -13.42 -14.50 -6.55
CA PRO A 55 -12.72 -13.40 -7.20
C PRO A 55 -12.74 -12.12 -6.36
N LEU A 56 -11.57 -11.47 -6.23
CA LEU A 56 -11.35 -10.29 -5.40
C LEU A 56 -11.11 -9.04 -6.25
N PHE A 57 -10.10 -9.11 -7.11
CA PHE A 57 -9.70 -8.05 -8.04
C PHE A 57 -8.88 -8.68 -9.17
N ALA A 58 -8.56 -7.89 -10.18
CA ALA A 58 -7.72 -8.33 -11.28
C ALA A 58 -6.66 -7.29 -11.65
N VAL A 59 -5.52 -7.79 -12.11
CA VAL A 59 -4.40 -6.98 -12.57
C VAL A 59 -3.98 -7.39 -13.99
N ARG A 60 -3.39 -6.44 -14.72
CA ARG A 60 -2.87 -6.65 -16.07
C ARG A 60 -1.50 -7.29 -15.99
N PRO A 61 -1.24 -8.41 -16.69
CA PRO A 61 0.12 -8.93 -16.87
C PRO A 61 1.02 -7.92 -17.58
N ASP A 62 2.32 -7.99 -17.33
CA ASP A 62 3.33 -7.29 -18.13
C ASP A 62 3.66 -8.09 -19.41
N VAL A 63 4.39 -7.48 -20.35
CA VAL A 63 4.70 -8.08 -21.66
C VAL A 63 5.47 -9.40 -21.57
N CYS A 64 6.25 -9.58 -20.50
CA CYS A 64 7.04 -10.79 -20.26
C CYS A 64 6.31 -11.85 -19.44
N ASP A 65 5.09 -11.55 -18.97
CA ASP A 65 4.31 -12.44 -18.13
C ASP A 65 3.51 -13.45 -18.94
N LYS A 66 3.03 -14.50 -18.26
CA LYS A 66 1.96 -15.33 -18.81
C LYS A 66 0.70 -14.47 -18.96
N PRO A 67 0.05 -14.42 -20.13
CA PRO A 67 -1.08 -13.53 -20.36
C PRO A 67 -2.29 -13.79 -19.44
N PHE A 68 -2.59 -15.06 -19.18
CA PHE A 68 -3.75 -15.45 -18.37
C PHE A 68 -3.36 -16.26 -17.14
N ARG A 69 -3.83 -15.84 -15.96
CA ARG A 69 -3.68 -16.58 -14.70
C ARG A 69 -4.91 -16.39 -13.80
N ILE A 70 -5.19 -17.42 -12.99
CA ILE A 70 -6.06 -17.30 -11.81
C ILE A 70 -5.22 -17.75 -10.62
N LEU A 71 -5.05 -16.87 -9.63
CA LEU A 71 -4.22 -17.15 -8.45
C LEU A 71 -4.83 -16.55 -7.18
N SER A 72 -4.41 -17.03 -6.01
CA SER A 72 -4.84 -16.46 -4.74
C SER A 72 -4.05 -15.21 -4.39
N ALA A 73 -4.61 -14.34 -3.55
CA ALA A 73 -3.90 -13.17 -3.00
C ALA A 73 -2.58 -13.57 -2.30
N ASP A 74 -2.55 -14.70 -1.59
CA ASP A 74 -1.32 -15.20 -0.95
C ASP A 74 -0.21 -15.51 -1.97
N LYS A 75 -0.56 -16.10 -3.11
CA LYS A 75 0.40 -16.38 -4.19
C LYS A 75 0.90 -15.10 -4.84
N LEU A 76 0.00 -14.14 -5.07
CA LEU A 76 0.35 -12.85 -5.63
C LEU A 76 1.32 -12.09 -4.72
N TYR A 77 1.06 -12.11 -3.41
CA TYR A 77 1.91 -11.51 -2.39
C TYR A 77 3.28 -12.20 -2.30
N ALA A 78 3.32 -13.54 -2.36
CA ALA A 78 4.58 -14.28 -2.39
C ALA A 78 5.44 -13.98 -3.62
N GLU A 79 4.81 -13.59 -4.74
CA GLU A 79 5.47 -13.13 -5.97
C GLU A 79 5.85 -11.64 -5.92
N LYS A 80 5.65 -10.96 -4.78
CA LYS A 80 5.92 -9.53 -4.55
C LYS A 80 5.17 -8.56 -5.48
N ILE A 81 4.15 -9.02 -6.19
CA ILE A 81 3.38 -8.21 -7.15
C ILE A 81 2.55 -7.16 -6.40
N GLN A 82 2.48 -5.94 -6.95
CA GLN A 82 1.67 -4.83 -6.41
C GLN A 82 1.02 -4.02 -7.54
N TRP A 83 0.03 -3.18 -7.24
CA TRP A 83 -0.75 -2.45 -8.25
C TRP A 83 -1.08 -1.00 -7.89
N PHE A 84 -0.44 -0.46 -6.85
CA PHE A 84 -0.78 0.87 -6.30
C PHE A 84 0.37 1.89 -6.42
N GLU A 85 1.53 1.47 -6.94
CA GLU A 85 2.67 2.34 -7.25
C GLU A 85 3.30 2.02 -8.62
N PRO A 86 2.95 2.72 -9.71
CA PRO A 86 3.43 2.40 -11.05
C PRO A 86 4.94 2.47 -11.28
N LEU A 87 5.65 3.27 -10.47
CA LEU A 87 7.09 3.46 -10.59
C LEU A 87 7.90 2.46 -9.72
N ALA A 88 7.22 1.68 -8.88
CA ALA A 88 7.85 0.61 -8.10
C ALA A 88 7.95 -0.67 -8.94
N ASP A 89 8.94 -1.49 -8.61
CA ASP A 89 9.13 -2.80 -9.20
C ASP A 89 7.91 -3.70 -8.93
N PHE A 90 7.73 -4.71 -9.78
CA PHE A 90 6.65 -5.68 -9.70
C PHE A 90 5.23 -5.06 -9.80
N TYR A 91 5.13 -3.84 -10.34
CA TYR A 91 3.86 -3.18 -10.61
C TYR A 91 3.05 -3.90 -11.69
N ARG A 92 1.75 -4.06 -11.46
CA ARG A 92 0.76 -4.48 -12.45
C ARG A 92 -0.44 -3.55 -12.38
N GLU A 93 -0.92 -3.08 -13.53
CA GLU A 93 -2.09 -2.19 -13.57
C GLU A 93 -3.32 -2.93 -13.02
N ARG A 94 -4.04 -2.31 -12.09
CA ARG A 94 -5.31 -2.86 -11.61
C ARG A 94 -6.42 -2.61 -12.63
N LEU A 95 -7.05 -3.68 -13.09
CA LEU A 95 -8.10 -3.62 -14.12
C LEU A 95 -9.51 -3.63 -13.55
N TRP A 96 -9.72 -4.38 -12.47
CA TRP A 96 -11.04 -4.59 -11.92
C TRP A 96 -10.97 -4.86 -10.42
N VAL A 97 -11.98 -4.41 -9.69
CA VAL A 97 -12.21 -4.75 -8.28
C VAL A 97 -13.62 -5.30 -8.17
N ASN A 98 -13.79 -6.38 -7.42
CA ASN A 98 -15.11 -6.96 -7.24
C ASN A 98 -16.06 -5.92 -6.60
N PRO A 99 -17.19 -5.57 -7.25
CA PRO A 99 -18.10 -4.55 -6.72
C PRO A 99 -18.68 -4.90 -5.34
N LYS A 100 -18.69 -6.18 -4.98
CA LYS A 100 -19.14 -6.64 -3.66
C LYS A 100 -18.10 -6.40 -2.55
N SER A 101 -16.86 -6.04 -2.88
CA SER A 101 -15.81 -5.75 -1.89
C SER A 101 -16.20 -4.64 -0.91
N SER A 102 -17.05 -3.71 -1.34
CA SER A 102 -17.56 -2.59 -0.53
C SER A 102 -18.98 -2.81 0.01
N VAL A 103 -19.54 -4.01 -0.16
CA VAL A 103 -20.92 -4.34 0.27
C VAL A 103 -20.85 -5.19 1.54
N GLU A 104 -21.16 -4.57 2.67
CA GLU A 104 -21.15 -5.22 3.99
C GLU A 104 -22.02 -6.49 4.01
N GLY A 105 -21.51 -7.54 4.66
CA GLY A 105 -22.17 -8.84 4.73
C GLY A 105 -22.01 -9.72 3.48
N SER A 106 -21.34 -9.24 2.43
CA SER A 106 -20.95 -10.10 1.32
C SER A 106 -19.68 -10.89 1.63
N GLU A 107 -19.56 -12.10 1.07
CA GLU A 107 -18.38 -12.95 1.29
C GLU A 107 -17.06 -12.30 0.85
N VAL A 108 -17.12 -11.39 -0.14
CA VAL A 108 -15.95 -10.68 -0.67
C VAL A 108 -15.54 -9.54 0.25
N TYR A 109 -16.51 -8.88 0.90
CA TYR A 109 -16.23 -7.82 1.88
C TYR A 109 -15.36 -8.34 3.03
N ASP A 110 -15.64 -9.57 3.49
CA ASP A 110 -14.90 -10.24 4.58
C ASP A 110 -13.49 -10.70 4.18
N ALA A 111 -13.09 -10.53 2.91
CA ALA A 111 -11.72 -10.79 2.48
C ALA A 111 -10.77 -9.63 2.82
N TYR A 112 -11.32 -8.47 3.16
CA TYR A 112 -10.55 -7.24 3.39
C TYR A 112 -10.76 -6.71 4.80
N LYS A 113 -9.71 -6.07 5.32
CA LYS A 113 -9.90 -5.08 6.37
C LYS A 113 -10.32 -3.76 5.75
N GLN A 114 -11.49 -3.29 6.16
CA GLN A 114 -12.14 -2.11 5.58
C GLN A 114 -11.64 -0.83 6.25
N HIS A 115 -11.28 0.16 5.42
CA HIS A 115 -10.77 1.45 5.86
C HIS A 115 -11.32 2.61 5.01
N THR A 116 -11.35 3.78 5.62
CA THR A 116 -11.31 5.06 4.90
C THR A 116 -9.93 5.68 5.07
N TRP A 117 -9.56 6.65 4.24
CA TRP A 117 -8.32 7.40 4.47
C TRP A 117 -8.33 8.10 5.84
N GLN A 118 -9.50 8.53 6.32
CA GLN A 118 -9.62 9.12 7.65
C GLN A 118 -9.23 8.13 8.75
N THR A 119 -9.69 6.87 8.68
CA THR A 119 -9.30 5.87 9.70
C THR A 119 -7.80 5.58 9.74
N ILE A 120 -7.13 5.65 8.58
CA ILE A 120 -5.66 5.52 8.49
C ILE A 120 -4.99 6.75 9.09
N ILE A 121 -5.50 7.95 8.79
CA ILE A 121 -5.01 9.22 9.35
C ILE A 121 -5.15 9.22 10.87
N ASP A 122 -6.32 8.84 11.40
CA ASP A 122 -6.59 8.80 12.84
C ASP A 122 -5.60 7.90 13.58
N PHE A 123 -5.20 6.79 12.95
CA PHE A 123 -4.15 5.94 13.48
C PHE A 123 -2.76 6.61 13.41
N ALA A 124 -2.44 7.27 12.30
CA ALA A 124 -1.14 7.87 12.01
C ALA A 124 -0.84 9.16 12.77
N ILE A 125 -1.85 9.92 13.19
CA ILE A 125 -1.64 11.20 13.93
C ILE A 125 -1.37 11.00 15.42
N VAL A 126 -1.59 9.79 15.94
CA VAL A 126 -1.25 9.46 17.32
C VAL A 126 0.27 9.36 17.43
N ASP A 127 0.84 10.29 18.18
CA ASP A 127 2.29 10.41 18.37
C ASP A 127 2.89 9.19 19.05
N ARG A 128 3.78 8.50 18.34
CA ARG A 128 4.46 7.31 18.81
C ARG A 128 5.95 7.33 18.45
N PRO A 129 6.84 6.85 19.33
CA PRO A 129 8.24 6.64 18.97
C PRO A 129 8.37 5.60 17.84
N SER A 130 9.21 5.84 16.82
CA SER A 130 9.31 4.96 15.64
C SER A 130 9.53 3.47 15.95
N PHE A 131 10.17 3.11 17.07
CA PHE A 131 10.37 1.69 17.42
C PHE A 131 9.07 0.95 17.77
N VAL A 132 7.97 1.62 18.13
CA VAL A 132 6.73 0.89 18.47
C VAL A 132 6.00 0.31 17.26
N TYR A 133 6.49 0.57 16.05
CA TYR A 133 5.99 -0.02 14.81
C TYR A 133 6.57 -1.42 14.55
N TYR A 134 7.54 -1.89 15.35
CA TYR A 134 8.03 -3.26 15.26
C TYR A 134 6.96 -4.29 15.61
N ARG A 135 7.17 -5.52 15.11
CA ARG A 135 6.24 -6.64 15.24
C ARG A 135 5.78 -6.84 16.69
N ASN A 136 4.47 -6.94 16.88
CA ASN A 136 3.78 -7.12 18.17
C ASN A 136 3.77 -5.92 19.13
N LEU A 137 4.24 -4.74 18.71
CA LEU A 137 4.18 -3.54 19.54
C LEU A 137 2.89 -2.73 19.25
N PRO A 138 2.53 -1.75 20.11
CA PRO A 138 1.28 -1.00 19.98
C PRO A 138 1.12 -0.22 18.66
N GLY A 139 2.22 0.08 17.96
CA GLY A 139 2.21 0.70 16.64
C GLY A 139 2.15 -0.29 15.47
N ASP A 140 2.25 -1.61 15.71
CA ASP A 140 2.23 -2.65 14.65
C ASP A 140 0.88 -2.65 13.91
N TRP A 141 0.80 -1.81 12.87
CA TRP A 141 -0.40 -1.60 12.05
C TRP A 141 -1.04 -2.91 11.65
N LYS A 142 -0.23 -3.90 11.24
CA LYS A 142 -0.71 -5.19 10.74
C LYS A 142 -1.51 -5.96 11.78
N LYS A 143 -1.28 -5.73 13.08
CA LYS A 143 -1.92 -6.47 14.16
C LYS A 143 -3.03 -5.72 14.87
N GLN A 144 -2.97 -4.40 14.91
CA GLN A 144 -3.97 -3.59 15.61
C GLN A 144 -5.34 -3.74 14.96
N SER A 145 -6.40 -3.73 15.77
CA SER A 145 -7.79 -3.79 15.34
C SER A 145 -8.20 -2.60 14.48
N GLU A 146 -7.63 -1.43 14.79
CA GLU A 146 -7.77 -0.15 14.13
C GLU A 146 -6.90 -0.07 12.87
N GLY A 147 -5.91 -0.96 12.75
CA GLY A 147 -5.10 -1.15 11.55
C GLY A 147 -5.55 -2.39 10.78
N GLY A 148 -4.59 -3.17 10.31
CA GLY A 148 -4.80 -4.33 9.45
C GLY A 148 -5.48 -5.54 10.08
N ALA A 149 -5.54 -5.65 11.41
CA ALA A 149 -6.19 -6.77 12.12
C ALA A 149 -5.82 -8.18 11.60
N LYS A 150 -4.57 -8.36 11.16
CA LYS A 150 -3.99 -9.57 10.54
C LYS A 150 -4.52 -9.94 9.16
N PHE A 151 -5.30 -9.08 8.52
CA PHE A 151 -5.65 -9.25 7.12
C PHE A 151 -4.42 -9.07 6.24
N LEU A 152 -4.40 -9.78 5.11
CA LEU A 152 -3.38 -9.59 4.06
C LEU A 152 -3.70 -8.37 3.19
N LEU A 153 -4.99 -8.14 2.95
CA LEU A 153 -5.53 -7.09 2.11
C LEU A 153 -6.37 -6.12 2.95
N CYS A 154 -6.17 -4.84 2.71
CA CYS A 154 -7.09 -3.79 3.14
C CYS A 154 -7.85 -3.25 1.93
N LEU A 155 -9.07 -2.78 2.13
CA LEU A 155 -9.82 -2.02 1.14
C LEU A 155 -9.97 -0.58 1.66
N VAL A 156 -9.47 0.38 0.89
CA VAL A 156 -9.54 1.80 1.23
C VAL A 156 -10.40 2.49 0.19
N GLU A 157 -11.60 2.93 0.57
CA GLU A 157 -12.54 3.63 -0.33
C GLU A 157 -12.79 2.91 -1.68
N GLY A 158 -12.80 1.56 -1.67
CA GLY A 158 -13.04 0.73 -2.85
C GLY A 158 -11.77 0.24 -3.56
N ASP A 159 -10.59 0.69 -3.13
CA ASP A 159 -9.32 0.28 -3.71
C ASP A 159 -8.60 -0.74 -2.80
N PRO A 160 -8.17 -1.91 -3.31
CA PRO A 160 -7.43 -2.87 -2.51
C PRO A 160 -5.96 -2.45 -2.36
N TYR A 161 -5.37 -2.74 -1.20
CA TYR A 161 -3.96 -2.51 -0.88
C TYR A 161 -3.39 -3.67 -0.09
N TRP A 162 -2.08 -3.87 -0.17
CA TRP A 162 -1.38 -4.69 0.81
C TRP A 162 -1.42 -4.03 2.18
N THR A 163 -1.74 -4.81 3.20
CA THR A 163 -1.87 -4.31 4.57
C THR A 163 -0.55 -3.78 5.13
N ASP A 164 0.59 -4.38 4.77
CA ASP A 164 1.93 -3.89 5.12
C ASP A 164 2.27 -2.56 4.45
N GLY A 165 1.94 -2.39 3.17
CA GLY A 165 2.12 -1.12 2.46
C GLY A 165 1.41 0.04 3.15
N LEU A 166 0.15 -0.13 3.55
CA LEU A 166 -0.56 0.90 4.35
C LEU A 166 0.08 1.11 5.74
N GLY A 167 0.71 0.08 6.29
CA GLY A 167 1.43 0.15 7.56
C GLY A 167 2.66 1.05 7.54
N GLN A 168 3.19 1.38 6.36
CA GLN A 168 4.28 2.35 6.23
C GLN A 168 3.84 3.78 6.54
N ILE A 169 2.56 4.11 6.36
CA ILE A 169 2.03 5.47 6.57
C ILE A 169 2.26 5.95 8.01
N PRO A 170 1.74 5.27 9.05
CA PRO A 170 1.92 5.77 10.42
C PRO A 170 3.40 5.76 10.86
N PHE A 171 4.20 4.79 10.43
CA PHE A 171 5.64 4.79 10.68
C PHE A 171 6.34 6.02 10.07
N ALA A 172 6.05 6.33 8.81
CA ALA A 172 6.65 7.44 8.09
C ALA A 172 6.23 8.79 8.65
N VAL A 173 4.97 8.93 9.09
CA VAL A 173 4.46 10.18 9.70
C VAL A 173 5.24 10.51 10.97
N ASP A 174 5.35 9.58 11.92
CA ASP A 174 6.06 9.85 13.17
C ASP A 174 7.57 9.99 12.99
N THR A 175 8.16 9.18 12.10
CA THR A 175 9.59 9.28 11.79
C THR A 175 9.93 10.61 11.09
N PHE A 176 9.06 11.07 10.19
CA PHE A 176 9.19 12.39 9.57
C PHE A 176 9.09 13.50 10.61
N ARG A 177 8.09 13.46 11.50
CA ARG A 177 7.90 14.47 12.55
C ARG A 177 9.12 14.58 13.45
N LYS A 178 9.65 13.45 13.91
CA LYS A 178 10.91 13.39 14.67
C LYS A 178 12.04 14.09 13.92
N TYR A 179 12.29 13.72 12.66
CA TYR A 179 13.39 14.33 11.91
C TYR A 179 13.13 15.79 11.57
N TRP A 180 11.89 16.21 11.39
CA TRP A 180 11.55 17.61 11.13
C TRP A 180 11.79 18.48 12.37
N GLU A 181 11.52 17.96 13.56
CA GLU A 181 11.88 18.61 14.83
C GLU A 181 13.40 18.75 15.00
N GLU A 182 14.17 17.75 14.56
CA GLU A 182 15.64 17.76 14.60
C GLU A 182 16.28 18.68 13.54
N THR A 183 15.87 18.56 12.28
CA THR A 183 16.50 19.26 11.14
C THR A 183 15.92 20.64 10.90
N ARG A 184 14.64 20.85 11.26
CA ARG A 184 13.84 22.03 10.92
C ARG A 184 13.66 22.25 9.42
N GLU A 185 13.98 21.25 8.61
CA GLU A 185 13.97 21.29 7.15
C GLU A 185 13.17 20.10 6.62
N VAL A 186 12.10 20.38 5.88
CA VAL A 186 11.15 19.37 5.37
C VAL A 186 11.87 18.36 4.48
N ASP A 187 12.65 18.83 3.49
CA ASP A 187 13.33 17.96 2.53
C ASP A 187 14.33 17.03 3.22
N ALA A 188 15.07 17.54 4.20
CA ALA A 188 16.01 16.74 4.98
C ALA A 188 15.30 15.69 5.84
N ALA A 189 14.13 16.02 6.40
CA ALA A 189 13.33 15.09 7.18
C ALA A 189 12.73 13.97 6.33
N ILE A 190 12.25 14.27 5.11
CA ILE A 190 11.77 13.26 4.15
C ILE A 190 12.89 12.28 3.80
N LEU A 191 14.06 12.79 3.41
CA LEU A 191 15.21 11.94 3.03
C LEU A 191 15.70 11.06 4.19
N LYS A 192 15.78 11.60 5.42
CA LYS A 192 16.14 10.80 6.60
C LYS A 192 15.09 9.72 6.93
N THR A 193 13.82 10.03 6.72
CA THR A 193 12.73 9.06 6.92
C THR A 193 12.83 7.92 5.92
N GLY A 194 13.06 8.23 4.64
CA GLY A 194 13.32 7.22 3.61
C GLY A 194 14.53 6.34 3.94
N GLN A 195 15.64 6.93 4.40
CA GLN A 195 16.80 6.14 4.83
C GLN A 195 16.48 5.22 6.01
N THR A 196 15.75 5.72 7.01
CA THR A 196 15.36 4.90 8.17
C THR A 196 14.42 3.75 7.77
N GLY A 197 13.53 3.99 6.81
CA GLY A 197 12.68 2.95 6.23
C GLY A 197 13.49 1.82 5.58
N LEU A 198 14.54 2.16 4.82
CA LEU A 198 15.46 1.18 4.23
C LEU A 198 16.22 0.39 5.30
N ASP A 199 16.75 1.09 6.30
CA ASP A 199 17.53 0.46 7.38
C ASP A 199 16.68 -0.50 8.23
N TRP A 200 15.36 -0.30 8.27
CA TRP A 200 14.43 -1.07 9.12
C TRP A 200 13.52 -2.01 8.33
N ALA A 201 13.76 -2.17 7.03
CA ALA A 201 12.89 -2.91 6.10
C ALA A 201 12.69 -4.38 6.50
N ASP A 202 13.66 -5.01 7.19
CA ASP A 202 13.52 -6.39 7.69
C ASP A 202 12.68 -6.52 8.98
N GLY A 203 12.21 -5.40 9.54
CA GLY A 203 11.43 -5.36 10.76
C GLY A 203 12.24 -5.66 12.03
N THR A 204 13.56 -5.52 12.00
CA THR A 204 14.45 -5.68 13.15
C THR A 204 15.25 -4.41 13.47
N LEU A 205 15.63 -4.25 14.74
CA LEU A 205 16.53 -3.18 15.19
C LEU A 205 17.95 -3.51 14.73
N GLY A 206 18.42 -2.83 13.67
CA GLY A 206 19.76 -3.05 13.10
C GLY A 206 19.79 -4.04 11.94
N GLY A 207 18.64 -4.26 11.30
CA GLY A 207 18.55 -4.99 10.06
C GLY A 207 19.41 -4.40 8.96
N SER A 208 20.00 -5.25 8.14
CA SER A 208 20.68 -4.84 6.91
C SER A 208 19.88 -5.41 5.75
N ASP A 209 18.78 -4.75 5.41
CA ASP A 209 18.30 -4.89 4.05
C ASP A 209 19.26 -4.11 3.16
N ASN A 210 19.64 -4.64 2.01
CA ASN A 210 20.72 -4.05 1.19
C ASN A 210 20.35 -2.68 0.57
N GLY A 211 19.25 -2.05 1.01
CA GLY A 211 18.89 -0.67 0.68
C GLY A 211 18.75 -0.42 -0.82
N SER A 212 18.53 -1.48 -1.60
CA SER A 212 18.69 -1.47 -3.05
C SER A 212 17.41 -1.67 -3.86
N GLU A 213 16.30 -2.03 -3.20
CA GLU A 213 15.10 -2.45 -3.94
C GLU A 213 14.14 -1.27 -4.18
N ASN A 214 13.68 -1.13 -5.43
CA ASN A 214 12.71 -0.14 -5.85
C ASN A 214 11.27 -0.61 -5.52
N VAL A 215 11.00 -0.87 -4.23
CA VAL A 215 9.74 -1.47 -3.76
C VAL A 215 8.70 -0.44 -3.34
N TYR A 216 7.43 -0.84 -3.34
CA TYR A 216 6.28 0.04 -3.06
C TYR A 216 6.34 0.71 -1.68
N ASP A 217 6.93 0.07 -0.66
CA ASP A 217 7.04 0.63 0.69
C ASP A 217 7.73 2.00 0.68
N ASN A 218 8.79 2.15 -0.11
CA ASN A 218 9.54 3.39 -0.24
C ASN A 218 8.68 4.54 -0.79
N PHE A 219 7.78 4.23 -1.72
CA PHE A 219 6.90 5.22 -2.30
C PHE A 219 5.80 5.64 -1.32
N ILE A 220 5.23 4.69 -0.57
CA ILE A 220 4.25 5.00 0.47
C ILE A 220 4.88 5.86 1.58
N ILE A 221 6.13 5.59 1.96
CA ILE A 221 6.89 6.44 2.89
C ILE A 221 6.95 7.89 2.36
N ILE A 222 7.32 8.09 1.09
CA ILE A 222 7.38 9.43 0.49
C ILE A 222 6.00 10.11 0.52
N ARG A 223 4.92 9.41 0.12
CA ARG A 223 3.55 9.94 0.18
C ARG A 223 3.17 10.39 1.58
N ALA A 224 3.48 9.55 2.58
CA ALA A 224 3.17 9.82 3.97
C ALA A 224 3.94 11.02 4.53
N CYS A 225 5.23 11.16 4.21
CA CYS A 225 6.01 12.33 4.63
C CYS A 225 5.52 13.61 3.95
N LEU A 226 5.19 13.56 2.65
CA LEU A 226 4.62 14.71 1.94
C LEU A 226 3.28 15.11 2.55
N TRP A 227 2.40 14.14 2.82
CA TRP A 227 1.16 14.37 3.53
C TRP A 227 1.38 15.01 4.91
N ALA A 228 2.30 14.47 5.71
CA ALA A 228 2.62 15.01 7.03
C ALA A 228 3.15 16.44 6.96
N SER A 229 3.98 16.77 5.96
CA SER A 229 4.50 18.12 5.76
C SER A 229 3.41 19.18 5.46
N GLU A 230 2.26 18.74 4.93
CA GLU A 230 1.10 19.60 4.64
C GLU A 230 0.05 19.60 5.77
N ASN A 231 0.14 18.66 6.72
CA ASN A 231 -0.86 18.44 7.77
C ASN A 231 -0.31 18.58 9.20
N PHE A 232 0.98 18.93 9.36
CA PHE A 232 1.58 19.26 10.63
C PHE A 232 2.29 20.61 10.55
N GLU A 233 2.34 21.32 11.66
CA GLU A 233 3.10 22.56 11.80
C GLU A 233 4.23 22.39 12.80
N LEU A 234 5.43 22.85 12.42
CA LEU A 234 6.58 22.92 13.31
C LEU A 234 6.44 24.14 14.24
N VAL A 235 6.31 23.90 15.53
CA VAL A 235 6.25 24.92 16.58
C VAL A 235 7.59 24.97 17.31
N LEU A 236 8.14 26.17 17.45
CA LEU A 236 9.39 26.42 18.15
C LEU A 236 9.12 27.16 19.47
N GLU A 237 9.33 26.48 20.59
CA GLU A 237 9.18 27.06 21.92
C GLU A 237 10.53 27.32 22.57
N LYS A 238 10.71 28.52 23.14
CA LYS A 238 11.86 28.80 23.99
C LYS A 238 11.55 28.32 25.40
N ARG A 239 12.18 27.23 25.84
CA ARG A 239 12.07 26.79 27.23
C ARG A 239 13.15 27.45 28.08
N PRO A 240 12.76 28.12 29.19
CA PRO A 240 13.73 28.57 30.17
C PRO A 240 14.37 27.34 30.83
N MET A 241 15.64 27.09 30.54
CA MET A 241 16.43 26.06 31.22
C MET A 241 17.01 26.66 32.49
N SER A 242 17.15 25.86 33.56
CA SER A 242 17.79 26.32 34.80
C SER A 242 19.18 26.89 34.48
N ALA A 243 19.44 28.12 34.94
CA ALA A 243 20.65 28.91 34.66
C ALA A 243 21.98 28.21 34.98
N GLN A 244 21.96 27.09 35.71
CA GLN A 244 23.13 26.35 36.15
C GLN A 244 23.86 25.55 35.05
N ARG A 245 23.30 25.36 33.84
CA ARG A 245 23.98 24.56 32.79
C ARG A 245 24.14 25.22 31.41
N PHE A 246 23.36 26.23 31.02
CA PHE A 246 23.36 26.70 29.61
C PHE A 246 23.18 28.23 29.37
N GLY A 247 23.36 29.07 30.39
CA GLY A 247 23.24 30.53 30.23
C GLY A 247 21.80 31.05 30.00
N PRO A 248 21.61 32.36 29.76
CA PRO A 248 20.30 33.02 29.80
C PRO A 248 19.39 32.72 28.60
N SER A 249 19.90 32.04 27.57
CA SER A 249 19.29 31.95 26.25
C SER A 249 18.16 30.92 26.14
N GLY A 250 18.02 30.03 27.13
CA GLY A 250 17.12 28.87 27.08
C GLY A 250 17.47 27.88 25.97
N ALA A 251 16.71 26.79 25.88
CA ALA A 251 16.79 25.86 24.75
C ALA A 251 15.57 26.07 23.85
N THR A 252 15.76 26.19 22.54
CA THR A 252 14.66 26.13 21.58
C THR A 252 14.28 24.67 21.38
N VAL A 253 13.11 24.30 21.88
CA VAL A 253 12.51 22.98 21.68
C VAL A 253 11.58 23.07 20.48
N ALA A 254 11.74 22.15 19.54
CA ALA A 254 10.85 21.99 18.41
C ALA A 254 9.83 20.89 18.71
N SER A 255 8.60 21.08 18.24
CA SER A 255 7.54 20.08 18.31
C SER A 255 6.62 20.22 17.11
N THR A 256 5.99 19.14 16.68
CA THR A 256 5.01 19.13 15.60
C THR A 256 3.58 19.05 16.13
N VAL A 257 2.69 19.88 15.60
CA VAL A 257 1.26 19.89 15.95
C VAL A 257 0.44 19.56 14.73
N PHE A 258 -0.48 18.61 14.85
CA PHE A 258 -1.39 18.25 13.76
C PHE A 258 -2.32 19.42 13.42
N LYS A 259 -2.32 19.83 12.16
CA LYS A 259 -3.20 20.83 11.57
C LYS A 259 -3.80 20.25 10.29
N PRO A 260 -5.01 19.67 10.34
CA PRO A 260 -5.57 18.96 9.21
C PRO A 260 -5.77 19.89 8.02
N SER A 261 -5.38 19.43 6.83
CA SER A 261 -5.51 20.13 5.56
C SER A 261 -6.22 19.24 4.55
N SER A 262 -5.55 18.20 4.04
CA SER A 262 -6.10 17.26 3.06
C SER A 262 -5.42 15.90 3.11
N ALA A 263 -6.16 14.84 2.77
CA ALA A 263 -5.65 13.49 2.56
C ALA A 263 -5.06 13.26 1.15
N THR A 264 -5.10 14.25 0.25
CA THR A 264 -4.75 14.11 -1.18
C THR A 264 -3.41 13.41 -1.39
N ARG A 265 -2.35 13.81 -0.67
CA ARG A 265 -1.00 13.24 -0.82
C ARG A 265 -0.91 11.74 -0.55
N LEU A 266 -1.75 11.19 0.31
CA LEU A 266 -1.80 9.73 0.54
C LEU A 266 -2.41 8.99 -0.66
N LYS A 267 -3.37 9.64 -1.36
CA LYS A 267 -4.07 9.10 -2.53
C LYS A 267 -3.28 9.28 -3.83
N THR A 268 -2.44 10.31 -3.91
CA THR A 268 -1.72 10.67 -5.13
C THR A 268 -0.50 9.78 -5.35
N LEU A 269 -0.42 9.18 -6.53
CA LEU A 269 0.74 8.43 -6.99
C LEU A 269 1.98 9.33 -7.06
N ILE A 270 3.15 8.78 -6.73
CA ILE A 270 4.42 9.51 -6.86
C ILE A 270 4.78 9.63 -8.34
N ASP A 271 5.03 10.86 -8.80
CA ASP A 271 5.56 11.13 -10.13
C ASP A 271 7.10 11.05 -10.18
N SER A 272 7.65 11.00 -11.39
CA SER A 272 9.10 10.88 -11.61
C SER A 272 9.90 12.05 -11.04
N GLY A 273 9.32 13.25 -10.94
CA GLY A 273 10.01 14.43 -10.41
C GLY A 273 10.14 14.36 -8.88
N THR A 274 9.05 13.99 -8.21
CA THR A 274 9.00 13.73 -6.77
C THR A 274 9.91 12.57 -6.41
N LEU A 275 9.88 11.49 -7.20
CA LEU A 275 10.78 10.36 -7.04
C LEU A 275 12.24 10.78 -7.17
N ALA A 276 12.61 11.52 -8.21
CA ALA A 276 14.00 11.98 -8.40
C ALA A 276 14.49 12.84 -7.23
N LYS A 277 13.58 13.59 -6.58
CA LYS A 277 13.91 14.43 -5.43
C LYS A 277 14.12 13.64 -4.13
N TYR A 278 13.30 12.63 -3.87
CA TYR A 278 13.24 11.97 -2.55
C TYR A 278 13.65 10.50 -2.54
N LYS A 279 14.05 9.94 -3.68
CA LYS A 279 14.60 8.57 -3.76
C LYS A 279 15.86 8.46 -2.92
N THR A 280 15.85 7.52 -1.96
CA THR A 280 16.99 7.22 -1.07
C THR A 280 17.68 5.89 -1.38
N TRP A 281 17.03 5.01 -2.15
CA TRP A 281 17.58 3.71 -2.53
C TRP A 281 18.45 3.79 -3.78
N LYS A 282 19.42 2.88 -3.88
CA LYS A 282 20.30 2.75 -5.06
C LYS A 282 19.91 1.50 -5.84
N PRO A 283 19.77 1.57 -7.17
CA PRO A 283 19.56 0.38 -7.98
C PRO A 283 20.72 -0.61 -7.87
#